data_AF-A0A1G6TLU1-F1
#
_entry.id   AF-A0A1G6TLU1-F1
#
_cell.length_a   1.000
_cell.length_b   1.000
_cell.length_c   1.000
_cell.angle_alpha   90.00
_cell.angle_beta   90.00
_cell.angle_gamma   90.00
#
_symmetry.space_group_name_H-M   'P 1'
#
loop_
_entity.id
_entity.type
_entity.pdbx_description
1 polymer ?
#
loop_
_entity_poly.entity_id
_entity_poly.type
_entity_poly.pdbx_seq_one_letter_code
_entity_poly.pdbx_strand_id
1 'polypeptide(L)'
;MTCCDRHDLCDAGPAGLLAAEVCLSELSVDVAGRLSRPEGQEHQCPEDGCRTLTTEQDLELELRSHDCASEVGRLLDGRLGSVDLVTVYTDGDGNRRGVHTATFTWRSRAGVVHGTLSGLTNQGTHRAPAFDACQRCGDTGVMEGRLCGRLVRAGEPRLAGAEVVAAYRLRFDASSAGAVGGVRGTLEGLVVRACAPAA
;
A
#
# COMPACT_ATOMS: atom_id res chain seq x y z
N MET A 1 -18.84 -29.96 -9.83
CA MET A 1 -18.62 -28.50 -9.65
C MET A 1 -17.56 -28.33 -8.58
N THR A 2 -16.29 -28.49 -8.96
CA THR A 2 -15.15 -28.12 -8.12
C THR A 2 -15.09 -26.61 -8.12
N CYS A 3 -15.28 -26.02 -6.94
CA CYS A 3 -15.04 -24.61 -6.69
C CYS A 3 -13.63 -24.30 -7.22
N CYS A 4 -13.49 -23.45 -8.24
CA CYS A 4 -12.17 -23.05 -8.73
C CYS A 4 -11.41 -22.51 -7.53
N ASP A 5 -10.27 -23.12 -7.20
CA ASP A 5 -9.41 -22.69 -6.10
C ASP A 5 -9.20 -21.18 -6.24
N ARG A 6 -9.71 -20.44 -5.25
CA ARG A 6 -9.49 -19.02 -5.15
C ARG A 6 -7.99 -18.84 -4.96
N HIS A 7 -7.32 -18.44 -6.03
CA HIS A 7 -5.96 -17.97 -5.91
C HIS A 7 -5.98 -16.74 -4.99
N ASP A 8 -5.06 -16.74 -4.05
CA ASP A 8 -4.84 -15.64 -3.12
C ASP A 8 -3.38 -15.22 -3.28
N LEU A 9 -3.11 -14.29 -4.21
CA LEU A 9 -1.77 -13.75 -4.41
C LEU A 9 -1.37 -12.77 -3.32
N CYS A 10 -2.28 -12.39 -2.41
CA CYS A 10 -1.88 -11.66 -1.22
C CYS A 10 -1.01 -12.51 -0.31
N ASP A 11 -1.34 -13.81 -0.20
CA ASP A 11 -0.68 -14.78 0.68
C ASP A 11 0.04 -15.91 -0.08
N ALA A 12 0.07 -15.90 -1.41
CA ALA A 12 0.69 -16.95 -2.21
C ALA A 12 2.22 -17.00 -2.01
N GLY A 13 2.71 -18.20 -1.67
CA GLY A 13 4.11 -18.55 -1.82
C GLY A 13 4.48 -18.94 -3.26
N PRO A 14 5.77 -19.25 -3.53
CA PRO A 14 6.24 -19.58 -4.88
C PRO A 14 5.47 -20.71 -5.57
N ALA A 15 5.10 -21.76 -4.84
CA ALA A 15 4.32 -22.88 -5.38
C ALA A 15 2.91 -22.46 -5.81
N GLY A 16 2.27 -21.58 -5.03
CA GLY A 16 0.95 -21.02 -5.37
C GLY A 16 1.00 -20.16 -6.62
N LEU A 17 2.05 -19.35 -6.79
CA LEU A 17 2.24 -18.55 -7.99
C LEU A 17 2.56 -19.40 -9.23
N LEU A 18 3.36 -20.46 -9.09
CA LEU A 18 3.68 -21.39 -10.19
C LEU A 18 2.44 -22.15 -10.70
N ALA A 19 1.50 -22.46 -9.80
CA ALA A 19 0.26 -23.14 -10.15
C ALA A 19 -0.83 -22.18 -10.67
N ALA A 20 -0.61 -20.86 -10.60
CA ALA A 20 -1.64 -19.87 -10.86
C ALA A 20 -1.93 -19.68 -12.36
N GLU A 21 -3.15 -19.99 -12.77
CA GLU A 21 -3.69 -19.61 -14.07
C GLU A 21 -4.37 -18.25 -13.99
N VAL A 22 -3.59 -17.18 -14.17
CA VAL A 22 -4.05 -15.80 -13.98
C VAL A 22 -3.80 -14.90 -15.19
N CYS A 23 -4.72 -13.97 -15.39
CA CYS A 23 -4.55 -12.80 -16.24
C CYS A 23 -4.06 -11.62 -15.40
N LEU A 24 -3.04 -10.93 -15.91
CA LEU A 24 -2.47 -9.74 -15.29
C LEU A 24 -2.84 -8.50 -16.11
N SER A 25 -3.02 -7.36 -15.44
CA SER A 25 -3.23 -6.07 -16.09
C SER A 25 -2.52 -4.98 -15.32
N GLU A 26 -1.77 -4.14 -16.01
CA GLU A 26 -0.91 -3.13 -15.40
C GLU A 26 -1.74 -2.09 -14.65
N LEU A 27 -1.30 -1.78 -13.43
CA LEU A 27 -1.81 -0.72 -12.58
C LEU A 27 -0.66 0.25 -12.30
N SER A 28 -0.84 1.51 -12.68
CA SER A 28 0.11 2.59 -12.42
C SER A 28 -0.69 3.84 -12.13
N VAL A 29 -0.57 4.38 -10.92
CA VAL A 29 -1.37 5.53 -10.47
C VAL A 29 -0.52 6.54 -9.72
N ASP A 30 -0.80 7.81 -10.00
CA ASP A 30 -0.37 8.94 -9.19
C ASP A 30 -1.31 9.11 -7.99
N VAL A 31 -0.71 9.42 -6.86
CA VAL A 31 -1.38 9.52 -5.57
C VAL A 31 -1.27 10.95 -5.05
N ALA A 32 -2.38 11.50 -4.58
CA ALA A 32 -2.41 12.74 -3.80
C ALA A 32 -3.41 12.60 -2.65
N GLY A 33 -3.12 13.15 -1.49
CA GLY A 33 -3.95 12.90 -0.32
C GLY A 33 -3.48 13.60 0.95
N ARG A 34 -3.85 13.02 2.09
CA ARG A 34 -3.47 13.52 3.41
C ARG A 34 -3.37 12.44 4.46
N LEU A 35 -2.57 12.72 5.48
CA LEU A 35 -2.56 12.05 6.78
C LEU A 35 -3.18 12.95 7.84
N SER A 36 -4.03 12.39 8.69
CA SER A 36 -4.71 13.16 9.75
C SER A 36 -4.94 12.36 11.02
N ARG A 37 -5.35 13.06 12.09
CA ARG A 37 -5.68 12.50 13.41
C ARG A 37 -4.54 11.64 14.01
N PRO A 38 -3.30 12.16 14.14
CA PRO A 38 -2.25 11.41 14.84
C PRO A 38 -2.62 11.24 16.31
N GLU A 39 -2.69 10.00 16.76
CA GLU A 39 -2.74 9.65 18.18
C GLU A 39 -1.44 8.92 18.52
N GLY A 40 -0.57 9.59 19.28
CA GLY A 40 0.78 9.13 19.58
C GLY A 40 0.92 8.58 21.01
N GLN A 41 1.58 7.44 21.16
CA GLN A 41 1.97 6.86 22.44
C GLN A 41 3.46 6.49 22.42
N GLU A 42 4.23 7.04 23.35
CA GLU A 42 5.59 6.58 23.58
C GLU A 42 5.58 5.27 24.39
N HIS A 43 6.45 4.35 24.01
CA HIS A 43 6.70 3.12 24.76
C HIS A 43 8.19 2.99 25.06
N GLN A 44 8.52 2.65 26.31
CA GLN A 44 9.87 2.37 26.75
C GLN A 44 9.95 0.91 27.23
N CYS A 45 10.75 0.09 26.56
CA CYS A 45 11.02 -1.26 27.02
C CYS A 45 12.03 -1.21 28.18
N PRO A 46 11.70 -1.78 29.36
CA PRO A 46 12.60 -1.76 30.51
C PRO A 46 13.93 -2.50 30.27
N GLU A 47 13.90 -3.57 29.46
CA GLU A 47 15.01 -4.53 29.40
C GLU A 47 16.17 -4.11 28.48
N ASP A 48 15.98 -3.12 27.60
CA ASP A 48 16.99 -2.72 26.61
C ASP A 48 17.13 -1.20 26.41
N GLY A 49 16.45 -0.39 27.25
CA GLY A 49 16.37 1.06 27.02
C GLY A 49 15.74 1.45 25.68
N CYS A 50 15.07 0.50 25.00
CA CYS A 50 14.42 0.71 23.73
C CYS A 50 13.28 1.71 23.90
N ARG A 51 13.26 2.74 23.06
CA ARG A 51 12.20 3.74 22.99
C ARG A 51 11.55 3.69 21.63
N THR A 52 10.22 3.73 21.63
CA THR A 52 9.43 3.77 20.40
C THR A 52 8.32 4.80 20.53
N LEU A 53 7.90 5.34 19.38
CA LEU A 53 6.69 6.13 19.27
C LEU A 53 5.74 5.35 18.38
N THR A 54 4.57 4.99 18.91
CA THR A 54 3.49 4.39 18.12
C THR A 54 2.49 5.49 17.79
N THR A 55 2.08 5.59 16.53
CA THR A 55 1.05 6.53 16.10
C THR A 55 -0.06 5.80 15.36
N GLU A 56 -1.32 6.10 15.68
CA GLU A 56 -2.49 5.71 14.89
C GLU A 56 -3.01 6.91 14.11
N GLN A 57 -3.33 6.72 12.83
CA GLN A 57 -3.64 7.81 11.90
C GLN A 57 -4.68 7.40 10.85
N ASP A 58 -5.30 8.41 10.25
CA ASP A 58 -6.03 8.24 8.99
C ASP A 58 -5.13 8.50 7.80
N LEU A 59 -5.38 7.74 6.74
CA LEU A 59 -4.84 7.98 5.40
C LEU A 59 -5.98 8.12 4.41
N GLU A 60 -6.04 9.24 3.70
CA GLU A 60 -7.00 9.49 2.62
C GLU A 60 -6.25 9.84 1.34
N LEU A 61 -6.48 9.07 0.29
CA LEU A 61 -5.80 9.20 -1.00
C LEU A 61 -6.81 9.30 -2.15
N GLU A 62 -6.54 10.22 -3.08
CA GLU A 62 -7.06 10.22 -4.44
C GLU A 62 -6.03 9.55 -5.36
N LEU A 63 -6.51 8.62 -6.19
CA LEU A 63 -5.69 7.84 -7.10
C LEU A 63 -6.14 8.11 -8.53
N ARG A 64 -5.19 8.45 -9.38
CA ARG A 64 -5.42 8.74 -10.80
C ARG A 64 -4.41 7.98 -11.63
N SER A 65 -4.88 7.33 -12.68
CA SER A 65 -4.03 6.55 -13.55
C SER A 65 -2.98 7.40 -14.24
N HIS A 66 -1.77 6.86 -14.24
CA HIS A 66 -0.67 7.32 -15.06
C HIS A 66 -0.72 6.63 -16.44
N ASP A 67 0.06 7.11 -17.41
CA ASP A 67 0.03 6.62 -18.79
C ASP A 67 0.43 5.14 -18.94
N CYS A 68 1.16 4.62 -17.96
CA CYS A 68 1.58 3.20 -17.90
C CYS A 68 0.43 2.25 -17.50
N ALA A 69 -0.73 2.76 -17.09
CA ALA A 69 -1.85 1.93 -16.70
C ALA A 69 -2.56 1.29 -17.90
N SER A 70 -2.91 0.02 -17.77
CA SER A 70 -3.80 -0.67 -18.70
C SER A 70 -5.22 -0.11 -18.66
N GLU A 71 -6.07 -0.46 -19.64
CA GLU A 71 -7.50 -0.11 -19.60
C GLU A 71 -8.20 -0.61 -18.33
N VAL A 72 -7.81 -1.78 -17.82
CA VAL A 72 -8.34 -2.34 -16.58
C VAL A 72 -7.82 -1.58 -15.37
N GLY A 73 -6.53 -1.24 -15.36
CA GLY A 73 -5.92 -0.39 -14.32
C GLY A 73 -6.65 0.95 -14.18
N ARG A 74 -7.03 1.57 -15.30
CA ARG A 74 -7.78 2.83 -15.33
C ARG A 74 -9.15 2.80 -14.68
N LEU A 75 -9.76 1.61 -14.54
CA LEU A 75 -11.02 1.46 -13.82
C LEU A 75 -10.85 1.63 -12.30
N LEU A 76 -9.61 1.56 -11.80
CA LEU A 76 -9.30 1.74 -10.39
C LEU A 76 -9.08 3.20 -9.96
N ASP A 77 -9.16 4.17 -10.88
CA ASP A 77 -9.23 5.59 -10.50
C ASP A 77 -10.32 5.83 -9.43
N GLY A 78 -9.96 6.50 -8.34
CA GLY A 78 -10.84 6.59 -7.20
C GLY A 78 -10.20 7.09 -5.91
N ARG A 79 -10.75 6.63 -4.78
CA ARG A 79 -10.33 7.03 -3.43
C ARG A 79 -9.98 5.82 -2.58
N LEU A 80 -8.81 5.84 -1.94
CA LEU A 80 -8.38 4.88 -0.93
C LEU A 80 -8.41 5.56 0.43
N GLY A 81 -9.05 4.91 1.41
CA GLY A 81 -9.10 5.37 2.79
C GLY A 81 -8.66 4.28 3.75
N SER A 82 -7.92 4.67 4.79
CA SER A 82 -7.63 3.88 5.99
C SER A 82 -7.88 4.76 7.21
N VAL A 83 -8.37 4.15 8.29
CA VAL A 83 -8.64 4.81 9.58
C VAL A 83 -7.86 4.18 10.73
N ASP A 84 -6.94 3.28 10.40
CA ASP A 84 -6.20 2.41 11.31
C ASP A 84 -4.74 2.28 10.86
N LEU A 85 -4.18 3.33 10.24
CA LEU A 85 -2.77 3.35 9.89
C LEU A 85 -1.94 3.46 11.16
N VAL A 86 -1.31 2.37 11.54
CA VAL A 86 -0.40 2.30 12.68
C VAL A 86 1.02 2.42 12.16
N THR A 87 1.82 3.30 12.77
CA THR A 87 3.26 3.38 12.56
C THR A 87 4.00 3.30 13.88
N VAL A 88 5.03 2.46 13.96
CA VAL A 88 5.93 2.36 15.10
C VAL A 88 7.30 2.87 14.68
N TYR A 89 7.73 3.99 15.27
CA TYR A 89 9.00 4.66 15.02
C TYR A 89 10.04 4.30 16.08
N THR A 90 11.30 4.22 15.67
CA THR A 90 12.42 4.03 16.59
C THR A 90 12.76 5.33 17.35
N ASP A 91 13.43 5.20 18.50
CA ASP A 91 13.90 6.27 19.38
C ASP A 91 12.82 7.23 19.92
N GLY A 92 11.53 6.87 19.80
CA GLY A 92 10.44 7.72 20.28
C GLY A 92 10.18 8.97 19.43
N ASP A 93 10.58 8.98 18.15
CA ASP A 93 10.48 10.18 17.31
C ASP A 93 9.95 9.84 15.90
N GLY A 94 8.86 10.51 15.50
CA GLY A 94 8.19 10.33 14.20
C GLY A 94 9.03 10.71 12.98
N ASN A 95 10.19 11.35 13.16
CA ASN A 95 11.16 11.62 12.10
C ASN A 95 12.13 10.45 11.84
N ARG A 96 12.10 9.43 12.70
CA ARG A 96 13.00 8.27 12.66
C ARG A 96 12.40 7.15 11.82
N ARG A 97 13.20 6.15 11.50
CA ARG A 97 12.70 4.98 10.76
C ARG A 97 11.56 4.31 11.53
N GLY A 98 10.54 3.88 10.80
CA GLY A 98 9.44 3.13 11.37
C GLY A 98 8.98 1.98 10.49
N VAL A 99 8.14 1.14 11.07
CA VAL A 99 7.34 0.13 10.38
C VAL A 99 5.89 0.52 10.49
N HIS A 100 5.12 0.30 9.42
CA HIS A 100 3.70 0.65 9.43
C HIS A 100 2.84 -0.42 8.78
N THR A 101 1.58 -0.44 9.18
CA THR A 101 0.55 -1.31 8.63
C THR A 101 -0.82 -0.65 8.75
N ALA A 102 -1.74 -0.99 7.86
CA ALA A 102 -3.13 -0.54 7.91
C ALA A 102 -4.07 -1.48 7.15
N THR A 103 -5.36 -1.42 7.43
CA THR A 103 -6.38 -1.88 6.48
C THR A 103 -6.80 -0.71 5.59
N PHE A 104 -7.27 -1.00 4.37
CA PHE A 104 -7.75 0.05 3.47
C PHE A 104 -9.00 -0.34 2.71
N THR A 105 -9.87 0.64 2.47
CA THR A 105 -10.96 0.54 1.50
C THR A 105 -10.68 1.45 0.32
N TRP A 106 -10.63 0.90 -0.88
CA TRP A 106 -10.47 1.64 -2.13
C TRP A 106 -11.73 1.54 -2.99
N ARG A 107 -12.38 2.68 -3.21
CA ARG A 107 -13.60 2.81 -4.02
C ARG A 107 -13.28 3.43 -5.38
N SER A 108 -13.73 2.79 -6.45
CA SER A 108 -13.48 3.18 -7.85
C SER A 108 -14.63 2.73 -8.76
N ARG A 109 -14.49 2.93 -10.07
CA ARG A 109 -15.44 2.42 -11.07
C ARG A 109 -15.43 0.89 -11.15
N ALA A 110 -14.26 0.27 -10.99
CA ALA A 110 -14.14 -1.18 -10.92
C ALA A 110 -14.91 -1.78 -9.74
N GLY A 111 -15.09 -1.02 -8.64
CA GLY A 111 -15.85 -1.43 -7.48
C GLY A 111 -15.21 -1.02 -6.15
N VAL A 112 -15.28 -1.91 -5.16
CA VAL A 112 -14.69 -1.72 -3.84
C VAL A 112 -13.63 -2.79 -3.60
N VAL A 113 -12.39 -2.36 -3.42
CA VAL A 113 -11.27 -3.17 -2.97
C VAL A 113 -11.11 -3.01 -1.46
N HIS A 114 -10.95 -4.12 -0.75
CA HIS A 114 -10.57 -4.14 0.67
C HIS A 114 -9.29 -4.95 0.81
N GLY A 115 -8.36 -4.46 1.62
CA GLY A 115 -7.07 -5.10 1.78
C GLY A 115 -6.24 -4.50 2.90
N THR A 116 -4.95 -4.83 2.87
CA THR A 116 -3.95 -4.33 3.81
C THR A 116 -2.81 -3.66 3.07
N LEU A 117 -2.17 -2.69 3.73
CA LEU A 117 -0.90 -2.14 3.31
C LEU A 117 0.09 -2.27 4.46
N SER A 118 1.34 -2.54 4.14
CA SER A 118 2.42 -2.61 5.12
C SER A 118 3.73 -2.17 4.49
N GLY A 119 4.65 -1.71 5.31
CA GLY A 119 5.91 -1.17 4.80
C GLY A 119 6.80 -0.56 5.86
N LEU A 120 7.70 0.28 5.38
CA LEU A 120 8.65 1.03 6.19
C LEU A 120 8.52 2.53 5.90
N THR A 121 8.76 3.32 6.94
CA THR A 121 8.69 4.78 6.91
C THR A 121 10.07 5.38 7.23
N ASN A 122 10.36 6.56 6.69
CA ASN A 122 11.59 7.33 6.85
C ASN A 122 12.84 6.53 6.43
N GLN A 123 12.80 6.00 5.21
CA GLN A 123 13.89 5.27 4.58
C GLN A 123 14.12 5.76 3.15
N GLY A 124 15.38 5.74 2.71
CA GLY A 124 15.70 5.90 1.29
C GLY A 124 16.18 4.60 0.67
N THR A 125 15.29 3.91 -0.04
CA THR A 125 15.61 2.67 -0.77
C THR A 125 16.20 2.96 -2.15
N HIS A 126 15.85 4.08 -2.77
CA HIS A 126 16.32 4.53 -4.08
C HIS A 126 17.57 5.42 -3.94
N ARG A 127 18.62 4.85 -3.37
CA ARG A 127 19.89 5.54 -3.06
C ARG A 127 21.06 4.93 -3.81
N ALA A 128 22.12 5.72 -3.98
CA ALA A 128 23.41 5.22 -4.42
C ALA A 128 23.96 4.13 -3.47
N PRO A 129 24.77 3.18 -3.98
CA PRO A 129 25.27 3.09 -5.36
C PRO A 129 24.36 2.30 -6.32
N ALA A 130 23.28 1.69 -5.83
CA ALA A 130 22.42 0.82 -6.65
C ALA A 130 21.61 1.61 -7.70
N PHE A 131 21.27 2.86 -7.39
CA PHE A 131 20.47 3.74 -8.24
C PHE A 131 21.09 5.14 -8.32
N ASP A 132 20.75 5.88 -9.37
CA ASP A 132 20.97 7.32 -9.41
C ASP A 132 20.19 7.97 -8.26
N ALA A 133 20.93 8.54 -7.31
CA ALA A 133 20.39 8.84 -6.00
C ALA A 133 19.27 9.90 -6.06
N CYS A 134 18.03 9.49 -5.78
CA CYS A 134 16.90 10.38 -5.54
C CYS A 134 16.48 10.41 -4.05
N GLN A 135 17.12 9.58 -3.21
CA GLN A 135 16.93 9.52 -1.75
C GLN A 135 18.27 9.37 -1.01
N ARG A 136 18.26 9.75 0.27
CA ARG A 136 19.32 9.48 1.26
C ARG A 136 18.92 8.33 2.18
N CYS A 137 19.86 7.63 2.82
CA CYS A 137 19.56 6.45 3.65
C CYS A 137 18.45 6.65 4.71
N GLY A 138 18.44 7.81 5.37
CA GLY A 138 17.42 8.21 6.35
C GLY A 138 16.54 9.34 5.83
N ASP A 139 16.06 9.24 4.59
CA ASP A 139 15.20 10.28 4.03
C ASP A 139 13.85 10.30 4.76
N THR A 140 13.63 11.33 5.57
CA THR A 140 12.41 11.57 6.33
C THR A 140 11.25 11.97 5.40
N GLY A 141 10.02 11.70 5.82
CA GLY A 141 8.81 12.03 5.06
C GLY A 141 8.60 11.10 3.86
N VAL A 142 9.01 9.84 3.97
CA VAL A 142 8.86 8.81 2.93
C VAL A 142 8.21 7.58 3.55
N MET A 143 7.20 7.04 2.88
CA MET A 143 6.54 5.79 3.23
C MET A 143 6.56 4.87 2.02
N GLU A 144 7.13 3.68 2.16
CA GLU A 144 7.28 2.72 1.07
C GLU A 144 6.86 1.33 1.53
N GLY A 145 6.18 0.59 0.66
CA GLY A 145 5.75 -0.75 1.01
C GLY A 145 4.90 -1.42 -0.05
N ARG A 146 4.14 -2.43 0.39
CA ARG A 146 3.24 -3.22 -0.44
C ARG A 146 1.82 -3.06 0.07
N LEU A 147 0.87 -2.93 -0.84
CA LEU A 147 -0.53 -3.14 -0.56
C LEU A 147 -1.05 -4.35 -1.34
N CYS A 148 -1.96 -5.08 -0.71
CA CYS A 148 -2.67 -6.16 -1.34
C CYS A 148 -4.13 -6.13 -0.91
N GLY A 149 -5.04 -6.27 -1.88
CA GLY A 149 -6.46 -6.28 -1.59
C GLY A 149 -7.26 -7.01 -2.64
N ARG A 150 -8.52 -7.27 -2.32
CA ARG A 150 -9.45 -7.99 -3.17
C ARG A 150 -10.68 -7.15 -3.44
N LEU A 151 -11.18 -7.23 -4.67
CA LEU A 151 -12.44 -6.63 -5.07
C LEU A 151 -13.60 -7.38 -4.39
N VAL A 152 -14.10 -6.84 -3.29
CA VAL A 152 -15.19 -7.42 -2.48
C VAL A 152 -16.57 -7.06 -3.01
N ARG A 153 -16.66 -6.00 -3.82
CA ARG A 153 -17.86 -5.61 -4.55
C ARG A 153 -17.46 -5.13 -5.95
N ALA A 154 -17.87 -5.85 -6.97
CA ALA A 154 -17.55 -5.49 -8.35
C ALA A 154 -18.57 -4.48 -8.91
N GLY A 155 -18.07 -3.36 -9.43
CA GLY A 155 -18.81 -2.50 -10.36
C GLY A 155 -18.75 -3.03 -11.79
N GLU A 156 -17.72 -3.83 -12.10
CA GLU A 156 -17.50 -4.47 -13.39
C GLU A 156 -17.52 -6.00 -13.24
N PRO A 157 -18.52 -6.72 -13.80
CA PRO A 157 -18.67 -8.16 -13.59
C PRO A 157 -17.43 -8.98 -13.94
N ARG A 158 -16.68 -8.57 -14.98
CA ARG A 158 -15.43 -9.22 -15.41
C ARG A 158 -14.26 -9.08 -14.42
N LEU A 159 -14.41 -8.25 -13.39
CA LEU A 159 -13.42 -8.04 -12.33
C LEU A 159 -13.85 -8.68 -11.00
N ALA A 160 -14.99 -9.40 -10.96
CA ALA A 160 -15.47 -10.01 -9.74
C ALA A 160 -14.41 -10.92 -9.10
N GLY A 161 -14.05 -10.64 -7.84
CA GLY A 161 -13.05 -11.39 -7.11
C GLY A 161 -11.59 -11.12 -7.52
N ALA A 162 -11.34 -10.14 -8.41
CA ALA A 162 -10.00 -9.72 -8.78
C ALA A 162 -9.20 -9.24 -7.55
N GLU A 163 -7.90 -9.42 -7.60
CA GLU A 163 -6.96 -8.93 -6.60
C GLU A 163 -6.18 -7.75 -7.16
N VAL A 164 -5.72 -6.89 -6.26
CA VAL A 164 -4.83 -5.77 -6.55
C VAL A 164 -3.59 -5.97 -5.70
N VAL A 165 -2.45 -6.11 -6.36
CA VAL A 165 -1.15 -6.23 -5.72
C VAL A 165 -0.28 -5.08 -6.20
N ALA A 166 0.20 -4.24 -5.30
CA ALA A 166 1.01 -3.10 -5.70
C ALA A 166 2.09 -2.73 -4.68
N ALA A 167 3.20 -2.19 -5.19
CA ALA A 167 4.12 -1.42 -4.40
C ALA A 167 3.66 0.04 -4.37
N TYR A 168 3.87 0.73 -3.26
CA TYR A 168 3.64 2.16 -3.17
C TYR A 168 4.86 2.89 -2.63
N ARG A 169 4.95 4.16 -3.01
CA ARG A 169 5.91 5.10 -2.46
C ARG A 169 5.24 6.45 -2.30
N LEU A 170 5.15 6.92 -1.06
CA LEU A 170 4.50 8.17 -0.68
C LEU A 170 5.51 9.10 -0.03
N ARG A 171 5.44 10.38 -0.38
CA ARG A 171 5.99 11.51 0.36
C ARG A 171 4.91 12.07 1.28
N PHE A 172 5.30 12.42 2.49
CA PHE A 172 4.40 13.03 3.47
C PHE A 172 5.12 14.07 4.34
N ASP A 173 4.33 14.91 4.99
CA ASP A 173 4.80 15.92 5.94
C ASP A 173 5.08 15.26 7.31
N ALA A 174 6.35 15.02 7.62
CA ALA A 174 6.77 14.38 8.86
C ALA A 174 6.83 15.35 10.04
N SER A 175 6.59 14.84 11.24
CA SER A 175 6.84 15.56 12.49
C SER A 175 7.29 14.62 13.59
N SER A 176 7.83 15.16 14.69
CA SER A 176 8.25 14.35 15.84
C SER A 176 7.11 13.59 16.52
N ALA A 177 5.86 14.07 16.38
CA ALA A 177 4.67 13.45 16.95
C ALA A 177 3.95 12.48 15.99
N GLY A 178 4.48 12.28 14.78
CA GLY A 178 3.82 11.53 13.71
C GLY A 178 3.55 12.39 12.47
N ALA A 179 3.11 11.74 11.39
CA ALA A 179 2.95 12.39 10.09
C ALA A 179 1.63 13.18 9.98
N VAL A 180 1.64 14.46 9.62
CA VAL A 180 0.38 15.22 9.44
C VAL A 180 0.51 16.14 8.26
N GLY A 181 -0.45 16.08 7.35
CA GLY A 181 -0.49 17.00 6.21
C GLY A 181 -0.60 16.27 4.88
N GLY A 182 0.00 16.86 3.86
CA GLY A 182 -0.13 16.42 2.48
C GLY A 182 0.59 15.10 2.23
N VAL A 183 -0.01 14.27 1.37
CA VAL A 183 0.59 13.05 0.85
C VAL A 183 0.64 13.13 -0.67
N ARG A 184 1.76 12.72 -1.27
CA ARG A 184 1.90 12.56 -2.72
C ARG A 184 2.75 11.35 -3.04
N GLY A 185 2.50 10.67 -4.14
CA GLY A 185 3.35 9.53 -4.48
C GLY A 185 2.84 8.74 -5.66
N THR A 186 3.26 7.49 -5.71
CA THR A 186 2.88 6.55 -6.76
C THR A 186 2.51 5.19 -6.18
N LEU A 187 1.69 4.47 -6.91
CA LEU A 187 1.38 3.07 -6.69
C LEU A 187 1.51 2.34 -8.02
N GLU A 188 2.36 1.31 -8.03
CA GLU A 188 2.74 0.53 -9.20
C GLU A 188 2.48 -0.95 -8.92
N GLY A 189 1.76 -1.64 -9.80
CA GLY A 189 1.33 -3.00 -9.54
C GLY A 189 0.50 -3.64 -10.63
N LEU A 190 -0.32 -4.61 -10.21
CA LEU A 190 -1.10 -5.47 -11.09
C LEU A 190 -2.52 -5.65 -10.55
N VAL A 191 -3.49 -5.65 -11.47
CA VAL A 191 -4.81 -6.24 -11.28
C VAL A 191 -4.75 -7.69 -11.72
N VAL A 192 -5.07 -8.60 -10.83
CA VAL A 192 -4.93 -10.05 -11.02
C VAL A 192 -6.31 -10.69 -11.05
N ARG A 193 -6.55 -11.53 -12.04
CA ARG A 193 -7.80 -12.28 -12.21
C ARG A 193 -7.51 -13.72 -12.54
N ALA A 194 -8.34 -14.65 -12.08
CA ALA A 194 -8.31 -16.03 -12.58
C ALA A 194 -8.67 -16.06 -14.06
N CYS A 195 -8.00 -16.91 -14.83
CA CYS A 195 -8.41 -17.22 -16.20
C CYS A 195 -9.79 -17.90 -16.19
N ALA A 196 -10.63 -17.58 -17.17
CA ALA A 196 -11.79 -18.41 -17.43
C ALA A 196 -11.30 -19.78 -17.97
N PRO A 197 -11.94 -20.91 -17.60
CA PRO A 197 -11.63 -22.18 -18.22
C PRO A 197 -11.79 -22.05 -19.74
N ALA A 198 -10.86 -22.63 -20.50
CA ALA A 198 -11.06 -22.79 -21.94
C ALA A 198 -12.35 -23.58 -22.17
N ALA A 199 -13.22 -23.07 -23.05
CA ALA A 199 -14.48 -23.73 -23.42
C ALA A 199 -14.23 -24.99 -24.25
#